data_AF-A0A173MFD4-F1
#
_entry.id   AF-A0A173MFD4-F1
#
_cell.length_a   1.000
_cell.length_b   1.000
_cell.length_c   1.000
_cell.angle_alpha   90.00
_cell.angle_beta   90.00
_cell.angle_gamma   90.00
#
_symmetry.space_group_name_H-M   'P 1'
#
loop_
_entity.id
_entity.type
_entity.pdbx_description
1 polymer ?
#
loop_
_entity_poly.entity_id
_entity_poly.type
_entity_poly.pdbx_seq_one_letter_code
_entity_poly.pdbx_strand_id
1 'polypeptide(L)'
;MPSWFPEVFKSKGLDKKYGPASFLVPAYIVSDFNGDSIPDVAVLVIERSSQKKGILLIHGNTFDTFVFGAGSAFGEGDDDFKWASRWKLYTKKKATESLLEKESGDKIGSREVKLYRPGILVERVEDDAVAAGGIIYWNDQGYIWIQQGEQSEN
;
A
#
# COMPACT_ATOMS: atom_id res chain seq x y z
N MET A 1 0.36 -12.28 12.84
CA MET A 1 0.95 -12.44 11.50
C MET A 1 0.91 -13.93 11.15
N PRO A 2 0.68 -14.34 9.89
CA PRO A 2 0.63 -15.77 9.54
C PRO A 2 1.93 -16.50 9.90
N SER A 3 1.83 -17.76 10.33
CA SER A 3 2.98 -18.55 10.81
C SER A 3 4.02 -18.84 9.71
N TRP A 4 3.60 -18.88 8.45
CA TRP A 4 4.49 -19.09 7.30
C TRP A 4 5.35 -17.86 6.96
N PHE A 5 4.97 -16.66 7.41
CA PHE A 5 5.64 -15.43 6.98
C PHE A 5 7.13 -15.37 7.36
N PRO A 6 7.55 -15.64 8.61
CA PRO A 6 8.97 -15.54 8.98
C PRO A 6 9.87 -16.46 8.15
N GLU A 7 9.36 -17.65 7.82
CA GLU A 7 10.08 -18.62 6.98
C GLU A 7 10.23 -18.10 5.54
N VAL A 8 9.14 -17.64 4.92
CA VAL A 8 9.15 -17.08 3.56
C VAL A 8 10.00 -15.81 3.49
N PHE A 9 9.90 -14.95 4.50
CA PHE A 9 10.68 -13.71 4.60
C PHE A 9 12.19 -13.98 4.58
N LYS A 10 12.63 -15.01 5.33
CA LYS A 10 14.03 -15.42 5.36
C LYS A 10 14.46 -16.22 4.13
N SER A 11 13.63 -17.16 3.65
CA SER A 11 13.99 -18.02 2.52
C SER A 11 14.15 -17.24 1.21
N LYS A 12 13.40 -16.15 1.04
CA LYS A 12 13.56 -15.19 -0.07
C LYS A 12 14.68 -14.16 0.15
N GLY A 13 15.37 -14.20 1.29
CA GLY A 13 16.44 -13.26 1.64
C GLY A 13 15.97 -11.83 1.86
N LEU A 14 14.67 -11.62 2.11
CA LEU A 14 14.08 -10.29 2.32
C LEU A 14 14.59 -9.68 3.62
N ASP A 15 14.90 -10.51 4.62
CA ASP A 15 15.48 -10.12 5.91
C ASP A 15 16.84 -9.41 5.80
N LYS A 16 17.57 -9.65 4.72
CA LYS A 16 18.86 -9.00 4.44
C LYS A 16 18.70 -7.55 3.96
N LYS A 17 17.58 -7.23 3.29
CA LYS A 17 17.33 -5.89 2.72
C LYS A 17 16.34 -5.08 3.54
N TYR A 18 15.34 -5.73 4.12
CA TYR A 18 14.24 -5.08 4.83
C TYR A 18 14.19 -5.55 6.29
N GLY A 19 13.74 -4.67 7.18
CA GLY A 19 13.37 -5.01 8.55
C GLY A 19 11.87 -4.74 8.77
N PRO A 20 11.09 -5.70 9.30
CA PRO A 20 9.74 -5.41 9.76
C PRO A 20 9.74 -4.26 10.77
N ALA A 21 8.76 -3.36 10.65
CA ALA A 21 8.66 -2.15 11.44
C ALA A 21 7.22 -1.92 11.92
N SER A 22 7.02 -0.92 12.76
CA SER A 22 5.70 -0.55 13.30
C SER A 22 5.56 0.96 13.40
N PHE A 23 5.91 1.66 12.31
CA PHE A 23 5.80 3.12 12.23
C PHE A 23 4.37 3.62 11.96
N LEU A 24 3.43 2.70 11.68
CA LEU A 24 1.98 2.90 11.63
C LEU A 24 1.28 1.73 12.32
N VAL A 25 -0.01 1.88 12.62
CA VAL A 25 -0.84 0.85 13.28
C VAL A 25 -2.00 0.44 12.36
N PRO A 26 -2.26 -0.87 12.19
CA PRO A 26 -1.52 -2.02 12.75
C PRO A 26 -0.13 -2.19 12.10
N ALA A 27 0.75 -3.03 12.65
CA ALA A 27 2.07 -3.29 12.05
C ALA A 27 2.01 -4.14 10.76
N TYR A 28 0.91 -4.85 10.56
CA TYR A 28 0.63 -5.66 9.38
C TYR A 28 -0.87 -5.74 9.12
N ILE A 29 -1.26 -6.01 7.87
CA ILE A 29 -2.65 -6.25 7.44
C ILE A 29 -2.69 -7.62 6.75
N VAL A 30 -3.73 -8.39 7.03
CA VAL A 30 -3.98 -9.69 6.39
C VAL A 30 -5.32 -9.61 5.65
N SER A 31 -5.32 -9.95 4.38
CA SER A 31 -6.52 -9.98 3.53
C SER A 31 -6.19 -10.72 2.23
N ASP A 32 -7.22 -11.16 1.50
CA ASP A 32 -7.08 -11.71 0.16
C ASP A 32 -7.00 -10.58 -0.88
N PHE A 33 -5.81 -10.00 -1.09
CA PHE A 33 -5.63 -8.83 -1.97
C PHE A 33 -5.62 -9.22 -3.44
N ASN A 34 -5.02 -10.36 -3.77
CA ASN A 34 -4.98 -10.88 -5.13
C ASN A 34 -6.24 -11.65 -5.51
N GLY A 35 -7.12 -11.97 -4.56
CA GLY A 35 -8.44 -12.60 -4.67
C GLY A 35 -8.39 -14.08 -5.10
N ASP A 36 -7.35 -14.80 -4.70
CA ASP A 36 -7.22 -16.25 -4.88
C ASP A 36 -7.83 -17.07 -3.73
N SER A 37 -8.53 -16.40 -2.81
CA SER A 37 -9.15 -16.95 -1.59
C SER A 37 -8.17 -17.41 -0.52
N ILE A 38 -6.86 -17.20 -0.68
CA ILE A 38 -5.84 -17.45 0.34
C ILE A 38 -5.40 -16.10 0.94
N PRO A 39 -5.38 -15.94 2.28
CA PRO A 39 -4.97 -14.67 2.88
C PRO A 39 -3.51 -14.30 2.58
N ASP A 40 -3.33 -13.11 1.99
CA ASP A 40 -2.04 -12.45 1.82
C ASP A 40 -1.66 -11.66 3.08
N VAL A 41 -0.40 -11.22 3.16
CA VAL A 41 0.07 -10.36 4.24
C VAL A 41 0.83 -9.15 3.70
N ALA A 42 0.44 -7.97 4.17
CA ALA A 42 1.18 -6.73 4.00
C ALA A 42 1.80 -6.33 5.34
N VAL A 43 3.10 -6.01 5.35
CA VAL A 43 3.87 -5.69 6.55
C VAL A 43 4.60 -4.37 6.33
N LEU A 44 4.58 -3.51 7.33
CA LEU A 44 5.39 -2.29 7.32
C LEU A 44 6.87 -2.67 7.40
N VAL A 45 7.70 -2.09 6.54
CA VAL A 45 9.14 -2.37 6.49
C VAL A 45 9.96 -1.09 6.38
N ILE A 46 11.20 -1.18 6.87
CA ILE A 46 12.25 -0.20 6.63
C ILE A 46 13.34 -0.89 5.79
N GLU A 47 13.73 -0.25 4.69
CA GLU A 47 14.86 -0.72 3.89
C GLU A 47 16.16 -0.36 4.61
N ARG A 48 17.01 -1.36 4.84
CA ARG A 48 18.13 -1.25 5.79
C ARG A 48 19.20 -0.26 5.33
N SER A 49 19.39 -0.05 4.02
CA SER A 49 20.48 0.76 3.50
C SER A 49 20.15 2.26 3.51
N SER A 50 18.94 2.60 3.05
CA SER A 50 18.43 3.96 2.88
C SER A 50 17.59 4.44 4.06
N GLN A 51 17.14 3.53 4.94
CA GLN A 51 16.19 3.78 6.01
C GLN A 51 14.81 4.26 5.54
N LYS A 52 14.52 4.16 4.24
CA LYS A 52 13.22 4.51 3.67
C LYS A 52 12.13 3.55 4.13
N LYS A 53 10.96 4.10 4.43
CA LYS A 53 9.79 3.38 4.90
C LYS A 53 8.95 2.89 3.73
N GLY A 54 8.31 1.74 3.88
CA GLY A 54 7.40 1.20 2.88
C GLY A 54 6.60 0.01 3.38
N ILE A 55 5.99 -0.69 2.44
CA ILE A 55 5.13 -1.85 2.67
C ILE A 55 5.68 -3.02 1.83
N LEU A 56 5.87 -4.16 2.48
CA LEU A 56 6.15 -5.44 1.84
C LEU A 56 4.86 -6.26 1.84
N LEU A 57 4.42 -6.71 0.67
CA LEU A 57 3.27 -7.58 0.51
C LEU A 57 3.72 -8.93 -0.04
N ILE A 58 3.25 -10.01 0.60
CA ILE A 58 3.50 -11.38 0.16
C ILE A 58 2.15 -12.07 -0.06
N HIS A 59 1.94 -12.62 -1.26
CA HIS A 59 0.76 -13.44 -1.55
C HIS A 59 0.77 -14.75 -0.78
N GLY A 60 -0.37 -15.16 -0.25
CA GLY A 60 -0.46 -16.33 0.63
C GLY A 60 -0.27 -17.66 -0.09
N ASN A 61 -0.68 -17.75 -1.35
CA ASN A 61 -0.63 -18.96 -2.16
C ASN A 61 0.71 -19.15 -2.89
N THR A 62 1.14 -18.15 -3.67
CA THR A 62 2.33 -18.23 -4.53
C THR A 62 3.60 -17.75 -3.84
N PHE A 63 3.48 -17.03 -2.72
CA PHE A 63 4.54 -16.25 -2.10
C PHE A 63 5.17 -15.20 -3.02
N ASP A 64 4.46 -14.75 -4.05
CA ASP A 64 4.88 -13.59 -4.82
C ASP A 64 5.03 -12.37 -3.91
N THR A 65 6.07 -11.58 -4.16
CA THR A 65 6.52 -10.54 -3.24
C THR A 65 6.54 -9.19 -3.93
N PHE A 66 5.95 -8.19 -3.30
CA PHE A 66 5.81 -6.83 -3.82
C PHE A 66 6.26 -5.83 -2.77
N VAL A 67 6.95 -4.77 -3.19
CA VAL A 67 7.43 -3.69 -2.32
C VAL A 67 6.89 -2.37 -2.84
N PHE A 68 6.30 -1.59 -1.94
CA PHE A 68 5.78 -0.25 -2.21
C PHE A 68 6.50 0.74 -1.31
N GLY A 69 7.18 1.74 -1.88
CA GLY A 69 8.10 2.58 -1.12
C GLY A 69 9.39 1.82 -0.77
N ALA A 70 9.95 2.07 0.42
CA ALA A 70 11.17 1.41 0.89
C ALA A 70 12.34 1.50 -0.12
N GLY A 71 12.48 2.66 -0.77
CA GLY A 71 13.48 2.94 -1.82
C GLY A 71 13.08 2.49 -3.22
N SER A 72 11.83 2.10 -3.43
CA SER A 72 11.26 1.82 -4.77
C SER A 72 9.98 2.63 -4.95
N ALA A 73 10.03 3.63 -5.84
CA ALA A 73 8.88 4.47 -6.14
C ALA A 73 7.70 3.63 -6.66
N PHE A 74 6.49 3.95 -6.20
CA PHE A 74 5.29 3.24 -6.61
C PHE A 74 4.12 4.21 -6.83
N GLY A 75 3.79 4.47 -8.10
CA GLY A 75 2.81 5.48 -8.47
C GLY A 75 3.14 6.84 -7.86
N GLU A 76 2.11 7.54 -7.40
CA GLU A 76 2.25 8.83 -6.69
C GLU A 76 2.57 8.65 -5.19
N GLY A 77 2.76 7.42 -4.71
CA GLY A 77 3.07 7.12 -3.31
C GLY A 77 4.51 7.43 -2.89
N ASP A 78 5.35 7.89 -3.82
CA ASP A 78 6.79 8.12 -3.65
C ASP A 78 7.57 6.83 -3.30
N ASP A 79 8.88 6.94 -3.09
CA ASP A 79 9.76 5.85 -2.70
C ASP A 79 9.99 5.74 -1.19
N ASP A 80 9.48 6.68 -0.40
CA ASP A 80 9.59 6.72 1.07
C ASP A 80 8.27 7.11 1.74
N PHE A 81 7.62 6.15 2.39
CA PHE A 81 6.32 6.32 3.04
C PHE A 81 6.39 7.06 4.39
N LYS A 82 7.46 7.83 4.66
CA LYS A 82 7.55 8.71 5.84
C LYS A 82 6.44 9.75 5.92
N TRP A 83 5.83 10.09 4.78
CA TRP A 83 4.73 11.05 4.67
C TRP A 83 3.41 10.50 5.23
N ALA A 84 3.25 9.17 5.23
CA ALA A 84 2.02 8.52 5.66
C ALA A 84 1.89 8.57 7.18
N SER A 85 0.72 8.98 7.67
CA SER A 85 0.34 8.95 9.09
C SER A 85 -0.75 7.92 9.39
N ARG A 86 -1.36 7.33 8.36
CA ARG A 86 -2.37 6.28 8.49
C ARG A 86 -2.26 5.26 7.34
N TRP A 87 -2.53 4.00 7.67
CA TRP A 87 -2.83 2.98 6.67
C TRP A 87 -3.92 2.05 7.20
N LYS A 88 -4.73 1.48 6.31
CA LYS A 88 -5.79 0.55 6.68
C LYS A 88 -6.21 -0.35 5.53
N LEU A 89 -6.87 -1.45 5.89
CA LEU A 89 -7.55 -2.31 4.93
C LEU A 89 -8.70 -1.54 4.28
N TYR A 90 -8.74 -1.51 2.96
CA TYR A 90 -9.79 -0.87 2.18
C TYR A 90 -10.72 -1.93 1.58
N THR A 91 -11.95 -2.00 2.07
CA THR A 91 -12.94 -3.03 1.66
C THR A 91 -14.12 -2.46 0.87
N LYS A 92 -14.18 -1.14 0.67
CA LYS A 92 -15.26 -0.52 -0.13
C LYS A 92 -15.17 -1.02 -1.58
N LYS A 93 -16.32 -1.22 -2.21
CA LYS A 93 -16.42 -1.71 -3.61
C LYS A 93 -16.18 -0.64 -4.67
N LYS A 94 -15.87 0.58 -4.24
CA LYS A 94 -15.65 1.74 -5.08
C LYS A 94 -14.57 2.61 -4.46
N ALA A 95 -13.73 3.21 -5.29
CA ALA A 95 -12.81 4.27 -4.94
C ALA A 95 -12.98 5.44 -5.93
N THR A 96 -12.63 6.64 -5.50
CA THR A 96 -12.54 7.81 -6.37
C THR A 96 -11.07 8.05 -6.68
N GLU A 97 -10.69 7.94 -7.94
CA GLU A 97 -9.34 8.26 -8.39
C GLU A 97 -9.28 9.72 -8.81
N SER A 98 -8.39 10.49 -8.17
CA SER A 98 -8.08 11.85 -8.60
C SER A 98 -7.19 11.80 -9.84
N LEU A 99 -7.56 12.53 -10.89
CA LEU A 99 -6.76 12.67 -12.09
C LEU A 99 -5.93 13.95 -11.97
N LEU A 100 -4.61 13.81 -12.06
CA LEU A 100 -3.66 14.91 -11.97
C LEU A 100 -3.08 15.22 -13.36
N GLU A 101 -2.86 16.50 -13.64
CA GLU A 101 -2.06 16.93 -14.78
C GLU A 101 -0.58 16.63 -14.52
N LYS A 102 0.11 16.04 -15.51
CA LYS A 102 1.46 15.50 -15.31
C LYS A 102 2.54 16.55 -15.02
N GLU A 103 2.36 17.78 -15.50
CA GLU A 103 3.37 18.83 -15.37
C GLU A 103 3.20 19.63 -14.08
N SER A 104 1.97 20.05 -13.77
CA SER A 104 1.63 20.87 -12.62
C SER A 104 1.37 20.05 -11.35
N GLY A 105 0.91 18.81 -11.50
CA GLY A 105 0.33 18.03 -10.40
C GLY A 105 -1.10 18.47 -10.04
N ASP A 106 -1.69 19.41 -10.78
CA ASP A 106 -3.01 19.96 -10.47
C ASP A 106 -4.11 18.94 -10.75
N LYS A 107 -5.13 18.92 -9.88
CA LYS A 107 -6.30 18.06 -10.06
C LYS A 107 -7.15 18.57 -11.23
N ILE A 108 -7.19 17.78 -12.30
CA ILE A 108 -8.00 18.06 -13.50
C ILE A 108 -9.33 17.32 -13.51
N GLY A 109 -9.53 16.36 -12.60
CA GLY A 109 -10.80 15.66 -12.48
C GLY A 109 -10.76 14.49 -11.51
N SER A 110 -11.78 13.64 -11.59
CA SER A 110 -11.82 12.37 -10.89
C SER A 110 -12.64 11.34 -11.64
N ARG A 111 -12.39 10.06 -11.39
CA ARG A 111 -13.21 8.96 -11.90
C ARG A 111 -13.51 7.94 -10.81
N GLU A 112 -14.67 7.28 -10.92
CA GLU A 112 -15.00 6.14 -10.05
C GLU A 112 -14.29 4.88 -10.55
N VAL A 113 -13.64 4.16 -9.64
CA VAL A 113 -13.00 2.86 -9.88
C VAL A 113 -13.76 1.82 -9.08
N LYS A 114 -14.28 0.79 -9.75
CA LYS A 114 -14.91 -0.37 -9.10
C LYS A 114 -13.83 -1.31 -8.58
N LEU A 115 -13.96 -1.69 -7.32
CA LEU A 115 -13.04 -2.62 -6.66
C LEU A 115 -13.76 -3.93 -6.36
N TYR A 116 -13.16 -5.03 -6.81
CA TYR A 116 -13.70 -6.38 -6.59
C TYR A 116 -13.04 -7.05 -5.40
N ARG A 117 -11.80 -6.66 -5.10
CA ARG A 117 -10.94 -7.20 -4.05
C ARG A 117 -10.62 -6.10 -3.02
N PRO A 118 -10.19 -6.44 -1.80
CA PRO A 118 -9.65 -5.47 -0.86
C PRO A 118 -8.39 -4.77 -1.39
N GLY A 119 -8.13 -3.55 -0.92
CA GLY A 119 -6.89 -2.80 -1.17
C GLY A 119 -6.25 -2.32 0.13
N ILE A 120 -5.12 -1.63 0.01
CA ILE A 120 -4.44 -0.99 1.15
C ILE A 120 -4.51 0.51 0.94
N LEU A 121 -5.24 1.19 1.82
CA LEU A 121 -5.29 2.64 1.84
C LEU A 121 -4.10 3.16 2.65
N VAL A 122 -3.39 4.13 2.10
CA VAL A 122 -2.26 4.85 2.73
C VAL A 122 -2.57 6.34 2.65
N GLU A 123 -2.53 7.02 3.80
CA GLU A 123 -2.98 8.41 3.93
C GLU A 123 -2.02 9.24 4.79
N ARG A 124 -1.96 10.53 4.47
CA ARG A 124 -1.54 11.59 5.37
C ARG A 124 -2.77 12.29 5.88
N VAL A 125 -2.98 12.18 7.18
CA VAL A 125 -3.99 12.93 7.92
C VAL A 125 -3.31 14.09 8.63
N GLU A 126 -3.83 15.30 8.43
CA GLU A 126 -3.44 16.55 9.08
C GLU A 126 -4.72 17.20 9.61
N ASP A 127 -4.75 17.60 10.88
CA ASP A 127 -5.91 18.23 11.54
C ASP A 127 -7.26 17.52 11.27
N ASP A 128 -7.26 16.19 11.43
CA ASP A 128 -8.40 15.29 11.17
C ASP A 128 -8.88 15.20 9.70
N ALA A 129 -8.23 15.91 8.78
CA ALA A 129 -8.51 15.86 7.34
C ALA A 129 -7.48 15.03 6.58
N VAL A 130 -7.91 14.34 5.51
CA VAL A 130 -7.01 13.61 4.62
C VAL A 130 -6.36 14.60 3.64
N ALA A 131 -5.09 14.93 3.89
CA ALA A 131 -4.30 15.85 3.08
C ALA A 131 -3.75 15.19 1.80
N ALA A 132 -3.45 13.89 1.84
CA ALA A 132 -2.98 13.12 0.70
C ALA A 132 -3.22 11.62 0.93
N GLY A 133 -3.31 10.84 -0.15
CA GLY A 133 -3.31 9.39 -0.01
C GLY A 133 -3.48 8.64 -1.32
N GLY A 134 -3.51 7.33 -1.20
CA GLY A 134 -3.78 6.44 -2.31
C GLY A 134 -4.16 5.05 -1.85
N ILE A 135 -4.70 4.26 -2.78
CA ILE A 135 -5.02 2.85 -2.55
C ILE A 135 -4.08 2.01 -3.40
N ILE A 136 -3.32 1.12 -2.76
CA ILE A 136 -2.59 0.05 -3.43
C ILE A 136 -3.61 -1.07 -3.73
N TYR A 137 -3.79 -1.39 -5.00
CA TYR A 137 -4.86 -2.29 -5.46
C TYR A 137 -4.38 -3.27 -6.53
N TRP A 138 -4.82 -4.53 -6.48
CA TRP A 138 -4.53 -5.54 -7.49
C TRP A 138 -5.55 -5.51 -8.63
N ASN A 139 -5.10 -5.28 -9.87
CA ASN A 139 -5.96 -5.15 -11.04
C ASN A 139 -5.96 -6.40 -11.96
N ASP A 140 -5.64 -7.57 -11.41
CA ASP A 140 -5.43 -8.84 -12.11
C ASP A 140 -4.12 -8.95 -12.92
N GLN A 141 -3.47 -7.84 -13.25
CA GLN A 141 -2.16 -7.82 -13.93
C GLN A 141 -1.01 -7.46 -12.98
N GLY A 142 -1.29 -6.67 -11.95
CA GLY A 142 -0.30 -6.17 -11.01
C GLY A 142 -0.93 -5.27 -9.95
N TYR A 143 -0.09 -4.81 -9.03
CA TYR A 143 -0.48 -3.74 -8.13
C TYR A 143 -0.39 -2.38 -8.82
N ILE A 144 -1.45 -1.58 -8.64
CA ILE A 144 -1.54 -0.20 -9.09
C ILE A 144 -1.74 0.74 -7.90
N TRP A 145 -1.40 2.00 -8.10
CA TRP A 145 -1.73 3.09 -7.18
C TRP A 145 -2.96 3.82 -7.68
N ILE A 146 -4.01 3.88 -6.85
CA ILE A 146 -5.22 4.68 -7.13
C ILE A 146 -5.13 5.95 -6.28
N GLN A 147 -4.74 7.07 -6.91
CA GLN A 147 -4.58 8.35 -6.21
C GLN A 147 -5.87 8.78 -5.53
N GLN A 148 -5.80 9.06 -4.22
CA GLN A 148 -6.89 9.67 -3.45
C GLN A 148 -6.55 11.16 -3.24
N GLY A 149 -7.48 12.06 -3.55
CA GLY A 149 -7.40 13.47 -3.15
C GLY A 149 -8.20 13.72 -1.87
N GLU A 150 -8.27 14.98 -1.42
CA GLU A 150 -9.16 15.41 -0.33
C GLU A 150 -10.54 14.76 -0.46
N GLN A 151 -10.84 13.84 0.46
CA GLN A 151 -12.19 13.31 0.62
C GLN A 151 -12.90 14.32 1.50
N SER A 152 -13.74 15.16 0.90
CA SER A 152 -14.86 15.74 1.64
C SER A 152 -15.75 14.56 2.06
N GLU A 153 -15.75 14.21 3.34
CA GLU A 153 -16.75 13.29 3.87
C GLU A 153 -18.13 13.91 3.61
N ASN A 154 -18.98 13.22 2.83
CA ASN A 154 -20.41 13.48 2.76
C ASN A 154 -21.12 12.69 3.87
#